data_AF-A0A376FD10-F1
#
_entry.id   AF-A0A376FD10-F1
#
_cell.length_a   1.000
_cell.length_b   1.000
_cell.length_c   1.000
_cell.angle_alpha   90.00
_cell.angle_beta   90.00
_cell.angle_gamma   90.00
#
_symmetry.space_group_name_H-M   'P 1'
#
loop_
_entity.id
_entity.type
_entity.pdbx_description
1 polymer ?
#
loop_
_entity_poly.entity_id
_entity_poly.type
_entity_poly.pdbx_seq_one_letter_code
_entity_poly.pdbx_strand_id
1 'polypeptide(L)'
;MSVELKVFGGAYFPKDKALKKYPDLKPLATAVNAATKAIAEAVILGKLAAQHPEHIDDYFKVKIWEHREGLPCPELDIFSSEFFDTGGYLECECR
;
A
#
# COMPACT_ATOMS: atom_id res chain seq x y z
N MET A 1 9.93 26.38 -6.31
CA MET A 1 10.56 25.14 -5.82
C MET A 1 9.78 23.99 -6.43
N SER A 2 10.35 23.31 -7.43
CA SER A 2 9.70 22.13 -8.03
C SER A 2 9.96 20.96 -7.11
N VAL A 3 8.95 20.53 -6.37
CA VAL A 3 9.05 19.33 -5.54
C VAL A 3 9.01 18.16 -6.51
N GLU A 4 10.16 17.49 -6.72
CA GLU A 4 10.20 16.26 -7.50
C GLU A 4 9.40 15.19 -6.75
N LEU A 5 8.17 14.95 -7.21
CA LEU A 5 7.31 13.92 -6.65
C LEU A 5 7.83 12.58 -7.15
N LYS A 6 8.12 11.68 -6.21
CA LYS A 6 8.49 10.30 -6.50
C LYS A 6 7.26 9.41 -6.31
N VAL A 7 7.26 8.31 -7.05
CA VAL A 7 6.27 7.26 -6.87
C VAL A 7 6.66 6.43 -5.65
N PHE A 8 5.76 6.32 -4.69
CA PHE A 8 5.92 5.45 -3.54
C PHE A 8 4.85 4.37 -3.57
N GLY A 9 5.27 3.11 -3.50
CA GLY A 9 4.37 1.99 -3.30
C GLY A 9 4.04 1.85 -1.82
N GLY A 10 2.80 1.49 -1.52
CA GLY A 10 2.29 1.22 -0.18
C GLY A 10 1.51 -0.10 -0.16
N ALA A 11 1.74 -0.90 0.87
CA ALA A 11 1.07 -2.18 1.07
C ALA A 11 0.45 -2.26 2.47
N TYR A 12 -0.81 -2.67 2.51
CA TYR A 12 -1.51 -3.06 3.72
C TYR A 12 -1.65 -4.57 3.79
N PHE A 13 -1.28 -5.12 4.94
CA PHE A 13 -1.46 -6.52 5.27
C PHE A 13 -2.47 -6.63 6.40
N PRO A 14 -3.53 -7.44 6.25
CA PRO A 14 -4.47 -7.67 7.33
C PRO A 14 -3.78 -8.39 8.49
N LYS A 15 -4.11 -8.00 9.73
CA LYS A 15 -3.60 -8.65 10.94
C LYS A 15 -4.21 -10.04 11.10
N ASP A 16 -3.50 -10.98 11.71
CA ASP A 16 -4.06 -12.29 12.09
C ASP A 16 -5.35 -12.17 12.91
N LYS A 17 -5.43 -11.15 13.77
CA LYS A 17 -6.62 -10.88 14.58
C LYS A 17 -7.82 -10.43 13.74
N ALA A 18 -7.55 -9.73 12.65
CA ALA A 18 -8.54 -9.29 11.68
C ALA A 18 -8.95 -10.43 10.74
N LEU A 19 -8.00 -11.23 10.26
CA LEU A 19 -8.26 -12.43 9.46
C LEU A 19 -9.16 -13.43 10.21
N LYS A 20 -9.07 -13.48 11.54
CA LYS A 20 -9.99 -14.28 12.39
C LYS A 20 -11.43 -13.75 12.40
N LYS A 21 -11.64 -12.44 12.25
CA LYS A 21 -12.97 -11.82 12.18
C LYS A 21 -13.52 -11.76 10.76
N TYR A 22 -12.63 -11.53 9.79
CA TYR A 22 -12.93 -11.31 8.39
C TYR A 22 -11.95 -12.14 7.55
N PRO A 23 -12.27 -13.42 7.30
CA PRO A 23 -11.40 -14.33 6.55
C PRO A 23 -11.21 -13.91 5.09
N ASP A 24 -12.07 -13.03 4.56
CA ASP A 24 -11.97 -12.46 3.20
C ASP A 24 -11.13 -11.17 3.12
N LEU A 25 -10.51 -10.72 4.22
CA LEU A 25 -9.60 -9.56 4.16
C LEU A 25 -8.38 -9.92 3.31
N LYS A 26 -8.27 -9.25 2.16
CA LYS A 26 -7.13 -9.38 1.27
C LYS A 26 -6.08 -8.29 1.55
N PRO A 27 -4.79 -8.58 1.32
CA PRO A 27 -3.78 -7.54 1.32
C PRO A 27 -4.07 -6.53 0.19
N LEU A 28 -3.84 -5.25 0.46
CA LEU A 28 -4.16 -4.14 -0.46
C LEU A 28 -2.90 -3.34 -0.76
N ALA A 29 -2.57 -3.17 -2.04
CA ALA A 29 -1.42 -2.39 -2.48
C ALA A 29 -1.91 -1.17 -3.23
N THR A 30 -1.18 -0.07 -3.11
CA THR A 30 -1.45 1.16 -3.85
C THR A 30 -0.14 1.88 -4.11
N ALA A 31 -0.10 2.76 -5.10
CA ALA A 31 1.02 3.67 -5.29
C ALA A 31 0.55 5.11 -5.15
N VAL A 32 1.39 6.00 -4.64
CA VAL A 32 1.08 7.43 -4.55
C VAL A 32 2.29 8.27 -4.91
N ASN A 33 2.03 9.43 -5.50
CA ASN A 33 3.06 10.43 -5.77
C ASN A 33 3.24 11.30 -4.53
N ALA A 34 4.42 11.25 -3.93
CA ALA A 34 4.73 12.05 -2.76
C ALA A 34 6.14 12.62 -2.82
N ALA A 35 6.40 13.66 -2.03
CA ALA A 35 7.75 14.20 -1.89
C ALA A 35 8.60 13.35 -0.93
N THR A 36 7.98 12.71 0.06
CA THR A 36 8.65 11.87 1.06
C THR A 36 7.84 10.62 1.37
N LYS A 37 8.53 9.58 1.86
CA LYS A 37 7.88 8.33 2.35
C LYS A 37 6.81 8.61 3.41
N ALA A 38 7.03 9.58 4.28
CA ALA A 38 6.09 9.95 5.34
C ALA A 38 4.80 10.58 4.78
N ILE A 39 4.90 11.39 3.72
CA ILE A 39 3.72 11.94 3.05
C ILE A 39 2.97 10.82 2.34
N ALA A 40 3.68 9.93 1.64
CA ALA A 40 3.05 8.75 1.04
C ALA A 40 2.32 7.90 2.10
N GLU A 41 2.90 7.72 3.29
CA GLU A 41 2.31 6.97 4.41
C GLU A 41 0.98 7.59 4.83
N ALA A 42 0.99 8.90 5.06
CA ALA A 42 -0.20 9.64 5.45
C ALA A 42 -1.30 9.62 4.38
N VAL A 43 -0.93 9.77 3.09
CA VAL A 43 -1.90 9.77 1.98
C VAL A 43 -2.54 8.40 1.83
N ILE A 44 -1.74 7.33 1.85
CA ILE A 44 -2.22 5.95 1.72
C ILE A 44 -3.11 5.58 2.92
N LEU A 45 -2.72 5.98 4.13
CA LEU A 45 -3.55 5.81 5.32
C LEU A 45 -4.85 6.59 5.24
N GLY A 46 -4.81 7.85 4.79
CA GLY A 46 -6.02 8.65 4.59
C GLY A 46 -6.98 8.01 3.58
N LYS A 47 -6.47 7.41 2.50
CA LYS A 47 -7.28 6.69 1.52
C LYS A 47 -7.89 5.42 2.08
N LEU A 48 -7.13 4.66 2.87
CA LEU A 48 -7.65 3.48 3.54
C LEU A 48 -8.74 3.89 4.54
N ALA A 49 -8.54 5.00 5.27
CA ALA A 49 -9.53 5.56 6.19
C ALA A 49 -10.83 5.94 5.49
N ALA A 50 -10.72 6.49 4.28
CA ALA A 50 -11.86 6.91 3.50
C ALA A 50 -12.67 5.71 2.94
N GLN A 51 -12.00 4.63 2.54
CA GLN A 51 -12.64 3.46 1.94
C GLN A 51 -13.09 2.42 2.97
N HIS A 52 -12.30 2.21 4.02
CA HIS A 52 -12.52 1.20 5.04
C HIS A 52 -12.23 1.76 6.45
N PRO A 53 -13.02 2.75 6.92
CA PRO A 53 -12.84 3.33 8.26
C PRO A 53 -12.95 2.27 9.37
N GLU A 54 -13.79 1.26 9.18
CA GLU A 54 -14.03 0.19 10.16
C GLU A 54 -12.88 -0.82 10.24
N HIS A 55 -12.05 -0.94 9.20
CA HIS A 55 -10.96 -1.91 9.14
C HIS A 55 -9.57 -1.26 9.25
N ILE A 56 -9.49 0.04 9.48
CA ILE A 56 -8.18 0.72 9.50
C ILE A 56 -7.24 0.17 10.57
N ASP A 57 -7.78 -0.22 11.73
CA ASP A 57 -7.01 -0.81 12.83
C ASP A 57 -6.80 -2.33 12.64
N ASP A 58 -7.58 -2.95 11.75
CA ASP A 58 -7.47 -4.35 11.39
C ASP A 58 -6.28 -4.63 10.46
N TYR A 59 -5.77 -3.61 9.75
CA TYR A 59 -4.55 -3.71 8.95
C TYR A 59 -3.29 -3.36 9.75
N PHE A 60 -2.16 -3.97 9.38
CA PHE A 60 -0.84 -3.57 9.85
C PHE A 60 -0.47 -2.18 9.33
N LYS A 61 0.54 -1.57 9.97
CA LYS A 61 1.13 -0.33 9.49
C LYS A 61 1.51 -0.48 8.01
N VAL A 62 1.13 0.50 7.18
CA VAL A 62 1.46 0.46 5.75
C VAL A 62 2.95 0.29 5.56
N LYS A 63 3.35 -0.71 4.77
CA LYS A 63 4.72 -0.84 4.31
C LYS A 63 4.88 0.05 3.09
N ILE A 64 5.74 1.06 3.18
CA ILE A 64 6.06 1.95 2.06
C ILE A 64 7.45 1.70 1.51
N TRP A 65 7.52 1.64 0.18
CA TRP A 65 8.75 1.56 -0.58
C TRP A 65 8.81 2.65 -1.65
N GLU A 66 10.02 3.07 -2.00
CA GLU A 66 10.22 3.96 -3.14
C GLU A 66 10.16 3.10 -4.41
N HIS A 67 9.24 3.41 -5.31
CA HIS A 67 9.16 2.71 -6.58
C HIS A 67 10.37 3.10 -7.45
N ARG A 68 10.90 2.13 -8.19
CA ARG A 68 12.04 2.30 -9.10
C ARG A 68 11.69 1.67 -10.44
N GLU A 69 12.21 2.26 -11.52
CA GLU A 69 12.06 1.74 -12.88
C GLU A 69 12.56 0.28 -12.93
N GLY A 70 11.66 -0.65 -13.25
CA GLY A 70 11.92 -2.09 -13.28
C GLY A 70 11.19 -2.92 -12.22
N LEU A 71 10.51 -2.29 -11.25
CA LEU A 71 9.63 -2.98 -10.31
C LEU A 71 8.16 -2.95 -10.80
N PRO A 72 7.34 -3.95 -10.47
CA PRO A 72 5.90 -3.84 -10.67
C PRO A 72 5.35 -2.72 -9.77
N CYS A 73 4.66 -1.74 -10.37
CA CYS A 73 3.96 -0.69 -9.63
C CYS A 73 2.48 -1.04 -9.53
N PRO A 74 1.87 -1.04 -8.33
CA PRO A 74 0.42 -1.05 -8.22
C PRO A 74 -0.15 0.26 -8.80
N GLU A 75 -1.44 0.26 -9.09
CA GLU A 75 -2.09 1.42 -9.67
C GLU A 75 -1.98 2.65 -8.74
N LEU A 76 -1.68 3.81 -9.34
CA LEU A 76 -1.56 5.05 -8.61
C LEU A 76 -2.93 5.46 -8.06
N ASP A 77 -2.96 5.86 -6.79
CA ASP A 77 -4.12 6.40 -6.09
C ASP A 77 -5.26 5.39 -5.81
N ILE A 78 -5.08 4.13 -6.24
CA ILE A 78 -6.10 3.06 -6.22
C ILE A 78 -5.57 1.86 -5.44
N PHE A 79 -6.40 1.27 -4.58
CA PHE A 79 -6.05 0.03 -3.87
C PHE A 79 -6.35 -1.18 -4.75
N SER A 80 -5.30 -1.90 -5.11
CA SER A 80 -5.35 -3.16 -5.84
C SER A 80 -5.07 -4.31 -4.87
N SER A 81 -6.03 -5.22 -4.71
CA SER A 81 -5.79 -6.50 -4.01
C SER A 81 -5.08 -7.52 -4.91
N GLU A 82 -5.26 -7.40 -6.23
CA GLU A 82 -4.69 -8.29 -7.24
C GLU A 82 -3.16 -8.19 -7.36
N PHE A 83 -2.57 -7.07 -6.93
CA PHE A 83 -1.12 -6.84 -6.99
C PHE A 83 -0.31 -7.90 -6.22
N PHE A 84 -0.86 -8.44 -5.13
CA PHE A 84 -0.24 -9.54 -4.39
C PHE A 84 -0.48 -10.90 -5.05
N ASP A 85 -1.63 -11.07 -5.69
CA ASP A 85 -2.04 -12.32 -6.36
C ASP A 85 -1.13 -12.61 -7.57
N THR A 86 -0.66 -11.56 -8.24
CA THR A 86 0.27 -11.67 -9.39
C THR A 86 1.74 -11.86 -9.00
N GLY A 87 2.07 -11.98 -7.70
CA GLY A 87 3.45 -12.13 -7.23
C GLY A 87 4.31 -10.86 -7.29
N GLY A 88 3.71 -9.69 -7.57
CA GLY A 88 4.43 -8.40 -7.68
C GLY A 88 5.13 -7.96 -6.38
N TYR A 89 4.79 -8.58 -5.25
CA TYR A 89 5.42 -8.30 -3.95
C TYR A 89 6.77 -8.99 -3.76
N LEU A 90 6.99 -10.17 -4.38
CA LEU A 90 8.26 -10.91 -4.27
C LEU A 90 9.43 -10.15 -4.91
N GLU A 91 9.20 -9.43 -6.00
CA GLU A 91 10.24 -8.58 -6.61
C GLU A 91 10.49 -7.28 -5.84
N CYS A 92 9.46 -6.73 -5.17
CA CYS A 92 9.61 -5.51 -4.36
C CYS A 92 10.44 -5.72 -3.07
N GLU A 93 10.42 -6.92 -2.49
CA GLU A 93 11.17 -7.26 -1.27
C GLU A 93 12.49 -8.03 -1.53
N CYS A 94 12.75 -8.53 -2.75
CA CYS A 94 14.00 -9.20 -3.12
C CYS A 94 15.09 -8.22 -3.61
N ARG A 95 15.51 -7.27 -2.76
CA ARG A 95 16.91 -6.78 -2.77
C ARG A 95 17.32 -6.07 -1.49
#